data_AF-B4QQC6-F1
#
_entry.id   AF-B4QQC6-F1
#
_cell.length_a   1.000
_cell.length_b   1.000
_cell.length_c   1.000
_cell.angle_alpha   90.00
_cell.angle_beta   90.00
_cell.angle_gamma   90.00
#
_symmetry.space_group_name_H-M   'P 1'
#
loop_
_entity.id
_entity.type
_entity.pdbx_description
1 polymer ?
#
loop_
_entity_poly.entity_id
_entity_poly.type
_entity_poly.pdbx_seq_one_letter_code
_entity_poly.pdbx_strand_id
1 'polypeptide(L)'
;MESDTLDQESAAAALKKLSPSESPESSKKWEPTSGDGVAAGGGEEAPPTKRQKTADEKEENREEDEDSEESVDEEEDDGEGLVQIGGTISPRHFQRIPVFIVDYHNDVLEFIYRCFATRHLPLQNNTLVHFDSHPDLVIPRHIAASSTYQKDTMLNELSIENWIMPTLYAGHFNRVVWLKNSWCQQLPTGRHDFKVGQKDDRIGVDCPLDYFIADGNYCTTEDLQDAKSVELQVHDADNESLNPNEFLTEKDAKGFVLDIDLDFFSTSNPFLEIYKDADCYNQLKEIFHFESVEKVKKSGTATIADYLATAERRQTQLDALKTIFWHLEEERNFEGLEKPDETVVTPEVYAKIVKLADQLQEKYPDDEIDWHLIFDSGSTTDNNGLPHHISTAEELEAYFANFKRFLQRLPVPPVAITMAHSAQDDYCPQDQVAFIEECVLRLLKEVFGERLHDKAILHYMDDPWDVMKL
;
A
#
# COMPACT_ATOMS: atom_id res chain seq x y z
N MET A 1 6.84 -29.04 4.95
CA MET A 1 7.17 -28.67 3.56
C MET A 1 6.00 -28.93 2.61
N GLU A 2 4.75 -28.81 3.07
CA GLU A 2 3.54 -28.89 2.24
C GLU A 2 2.54 -27.76 2.60
N SER A 3 2.95 -26.76 3.38
CA SER A 3 2.11 -25.62 3.79
C SER A 3 2.08 -24.50 2.76
N ASP A 4 3.17 -24.29 2.02
CA ASP A 4 3.36 -23.05 1.23
C ASP A 4 2.59 -23.08 -0.11
N THR A 5 2.11 -24.24 -0.54
CA THR A 5 1.31 -24.38 -1.76
C THR A 5 -0.16 -24.02 -1.58
N LEU A 6 -0.68 -24.04 -0.34
CA LEU A 6 -2.06 -23.63 -0.04
C LEU A 6 -2.21 -22.09 0.03
N ASP A 7 -1.12 -21.39 0.35
CA ASP A 7 -1.09 -19.92 0.44
C ASP A 7 -1.26 -19.23 -0.93
N GLN A 8 -0.77 -19.82 -2.03
CA GLN A 8 -0.85 -19.24 -3.38
C GLN A 8 -2.23 -19.35 -4.04
N GLU A 9 -2.99 -20.40 -3.75
CA GLU A 9 -4.33 -20.59 -4.33
C GLU A 9 -5.41 -19.75 -3.61
N SER A 10 -5.18 -19.38 -2.34
CA SER A 10 -6.14 -18.67 -1.48
C SER A 10 -6.18 -17.15 -1.75
N ALA A 11 -5.03 -16.50 -1.94
CA ALA A 11 -4.97 -15.06 -2.27
C ALA A 11 -5.64 -14.73 -3.62
N ALA A 12 -5.53 -15.63 -4.61
CA ALA A 12 -6.19 -15.49 -5.90
C ALA A 12 -7.71 -15.76 -5.85
N ALA A 13 -8.20 -16.44 -4.80
CA ALA A 13 -9.62 -16.77 -4.62
C ALA A 13 -10.39 -15.64 -3.91
N ALA A 14 -9.78 -14.96 -2.94
CA ALA A 14 -10.34 -13.79 -2.25
C ALA A 14 -10.64 -12.63 -3.22
N LEU A 15 -9.83 -12.47 -4.26
CA LEU A 15 -10.01 -11.44 -5.31
C LEU A 15 -11.17 -11.70 -6.29
N LYS A 16 -11.88 -12.83 -6.19
CA LYS A 16 -12.80 -13.29 -7.24
C LYS A 16 -14.29 -13.09 -6.97
N LYS A 17 -14.69 -12.57 -5.81
CA LYS A 17 -16.12 -12.46 -5.45
C LYS A 17 -16.46 -11.17 -4.71
N LEU A 18 -16.40 -10.06 -5.44
CA LEU A 18 -17.17 -8.87 -5.09
C LEU A 18 -18.08 -8.55 -6.26
N SER A 19 -19.37 -8.86 -6.12
CA SER A 19 -20.46 -8.35 -6.95
C SER A 19 -21.39 -7.56 -6.04
N PRO A 20 -21.77 -6.32 -6.40
CA PRO A 20 -22.50 -5.44 -5.50
C PRO A 20 -23.95 -5.92 -5.29
N SER A 21 -24.38 -5.97 -4.03
CA SER A 21 -25.77 -6.12 -3.64
C SER A 21 -26.47 -4.75 -3.65
N GLU A 22 -27.62 -4.68 -4.33
CA GLU A 22 -28.46 -3.49 -4.38
C GLU A 22 -29.05 -3.20 -2.98
N SER A 23 -28.90 -1.95 -2.50
CA SER A 23 -29.58 -1.45 -1.30
C SER A 23 -30.47 -0.24 -1.62
N PRO A 24 -31.59 -0.05 -0.87
CA PRO A 24 -32.75 0.70 -1.34
C PRO A 24 -32.65 2.22 -1.13
N GLU A 25 -33.34 2.94 -2.03
CA GLU A 25 -33.48 4.40 -2.10
C GLU A 25 -33.90 5.08 -0.79
N SER A 26 -33.12 6.08 -0.37
CA SER A 26 -33.60 7.22 0.41
C SER A 26 -32.67 8.42 0.24
N SER A 27 -32.74 9.07 -0.93
CA SER A 27 -32.00 10.30 -1.23
C SER A 27 -32.91 11.53 -1.16
N LYS A 28 -32.59 12.46 -0.25
CA LYS A 28 -33.01 13.86 -0.36
C LYS A 28 -32.01 14.56 -1.29
N LYS A 29 -32.43 14.78 -2.53
CA LYS A 29 -31.68 15.56 -3.54
C LYS A 29 -31.51 17.03 -3.12
N TRP A 30 -30.31 17.54 -3.32
CA TRP A 30 -29.99 18.96 -3.45
C TRP A 30 -30.00 19.31 -4.96
N GLU A 31 -30.71 20.37 -5.36
CA GLU A 31 -30.63 20.97 -6.70
C GLU A 31 -30.38 22.49 -6.60
N PRO A 32 -29.55 23.08 -7.48
CA PRO A 32 -29.64 24.48 -7.84
C PRO A 32 -30.39 24.67 -9.16
N THR A 33 -31.24 25.69 -9.18
CA THR A 33 -32.11 26.09 -10.29
C THR A 33 -31.36 26.63 -11.52
N SER A 34 -31.68 26.14 -12.73
CA SER A 34 -32.40 26.88 -13.79
C SER A 34 -32.28 26.24 -15.20
N GLY A 35 -33.43 26.09 -15.87
CA GLY A 35 -33.55 26.35 -17.33
C GLY A 35 -33.64 25.16 -18.30
N ASP A 36 -34.88 24.72 -18.56
CA ASP A 36 -35.44 24.06 -19.77
C ASP A 36 -34.73 22.86 -20.44
N GLY A 37 -35.50 21.78 -20.57
CA GLY A 37 -35.04 20.45 -20.99
C GLY A 37 -35.40 20.04 -22.41
N VAL A 38 -34.94 18.84 -22.78
CA VAL A 38 -35.59 17.86 -23.66
C VAL A 38 -35.05 16.47 -23.28
N ALA A 39 -35.95 15.50 -23.11
CA ALA A 39 -35.67 14.10 -22.80
C ALA A 39 -35.62 13.22 -24.07
N ALA A 40 -34.70 12.26 -24.10
CA ALA A 40 -34.72 10.94 -24.76
C ALA A 40 -33.28 10.36 -24.63
N GLY A 41 -32.99 9.10 -24.33
CA GLY A 41 -33.73 7.86 -24.12
C GLY A 41 -32.66 6.82 -23.77
N GLY A 42 -32.99 5.87 -22.89
CA GLY A 42 -32.05 5.01 -22.17
C GLY A 42 -31.27 3.97 -22.98
N GLY A 43 -30.25 3.46 -22.29
CA GLY A 43 -29.39 2.34 -22.65
C GLY A 43 -28.21 2.31 -21.67
N GLU A 44 -28.44 1.84 -20.44
CA GLU A 44 -27.36 1.50 -19.51
C GLU A 44 -26.73 0.18 -19.98
N GLU A 45 -25.56 0.27 -20.61
CA GLU A 45 -24.64 -0.85 -20.76
C GLU A 45 -23.77 -0.90 -19.49
N ALA A 46 -23.79 -2.05 -18.81
CA ALA A 46 -22.94 -2.34 -17.67
C ALA A 46 -21.44 -2.34 -18.09
N PRO A 47 -20.54 -1.69 -17.33
CA PRO A 47 -19.12 -1.75 -17.62
C PRO A 47 -18.53 -3.10 -17.17
N PRO A 48 -17.57 -3.67 -17.92
CA PRO A 48 -17.06 -5.02 -17.67
C PRO A 48 -16.10 -5.06 -16.47
N THR A 49 -16.32 -6.03 -15.58
CA THR A 49 -15.40 -6.46 -14.52
C THR A 49 -14.21 -7.23 -15.12
N LYS A 50 -13.06 -7.19 -14.42
CA LYS A 50 -11.72 -7.61 -14.84
C LYS A 50 -11.61 -8.87 -15.75
N ARG A 51 -10.64 -8.79 -16.66
CA ARG A 51 -10.26 -9.69 -17.76
C ARG A 51 -9.85 -11.10 -17.31
N GLN A 52 -10.54 -12.13 -17.80
CA GLN A 52 -9.98 -13.48 -17.99
C GLN A 52 -9.10 -13.48 -19.26
N LYS A 53 -7.83 -13.87 -19.12
CA LYS A 53 -6.95 -14.12 -20.27
C LYS A 53 -7.15 -15.58 -20.71
N THR A 54 -7.96 -15.80 -21.73
CA THR A 54 -8.07 -17.11 -22.38
C THR A 54 -6.73 -17.45 -23.05
N ALA A 55 -6.13 -18.56 -22.63
CA ALA A 55 -5.07 -19.23 -23.37
C ALA A 55 -5.72 -19.94 -24.56
N ASP A 56 -5.54 -19.42 -25.77
CA ASP A 56 -5.64 -20.17 -27.02
C ASP A 56 -5.34 -19.24 -28.20
N GLU A 57 -4.06 -18.92 -28.44
CA GLU A 57 -3.55 -18.53 -29.77
C GLU A 57 -2.05 -18.85 -29.83
N LYS A 58 -1.70 -20.13 -30.01
CA LYS A 58 -0.40 -20.55 -30.56
C LYS A 58 -0.57 -21.85 -31.35
N GLU A 59 -1.09 -21.74 -32.56
CA GLU A 59 -0.64 -22.56 -33.69
C GLU A 59 -0.49 -21.65 -34.91
N GLU A 60 0.44 -22.04 -35.80
CA GLU A 60 0.80 -21.39 -37.06
C GLU A 60 1.81 -20.21 -36.99
N ASN A 61 3.09 -20.55 -36.85
CA ASN A 61 3.99 -20.50 -38.01
C ASN A 61 5.35 -21.13 -37.66
N ARG A 62 5.58 -22.31 -38.25
CA ARG A 62 6.91 -22.90 -38.48
C ARG A 62 7.32 -22.50 -39.89
N GLU A 63 8.52 -21.97 -40.04
CA GLU A 63 9.43 -22.09 -41.20
C GLU A 63 10.76 -21.52 -40.67
N GLU A 64 11.66 -22.41 -40.24
CA GLU A 64 12.80 -22.93 -41.03
C GLU A 64 13.81 -21.82 -41.34
N ASP A 65 14.95 -21.85 -40.64
CA ASP A 65 16.26 -21.69 -41.26
C ASP A 65 17.29 -22.44 -40.41
N GLU A 66 17.85 -23.48 -41.03
CA GLU A 66 18.88 -24.38 -40.52
C GLU A 66 20.29 -23.78 -40.63
N ASP A 67 21.19 -24.41 -39.88
CA ASP A 67 22.64 -24.53 -40.10
C ASP A 67 23.56 -23.34 -39.79
N SER A 68 24.33 -23.49 -38.71
CA SER A 68 25.65 -24.14 -38.83
C SER A 68 26.33 -24.23 -37.45
N GLU A 69 26.51 -25.44 -36.95
CA GLU A 69 27.44 -25.75 -35.85
C GLU A 69 28.87 -25.73 -36.41
N GLU A 70 29.71 -24.83 -35.90
CA GLU A 70 31.17 -25.00 -35.95
C GLU A 70 31.72 -25.01 -34.52
N SER A 71 32.35 -26.15 -34.20
CA SER A 71 33.17 -26.43 -33.04
C SER A 71 34.39 -25.51 -32.96
N VAL A 72 34.69 -24.94 -31.79
CA VAL A 72 36.05 -24.50 -31.46
C VAL A 72 36.38 -24.82 -30.01
N ASP A 73 37.58 -25.35 -29.86
CA ASP A 73 38.22 -26.02 -28.73
C ASP A 73 38.33 -25.21 -27.42
N GLU A 74 38.42 -25.99 -26.34
CA GLU A 74 38.89 -25.54 -25.02
C GLU A 74 40.40 -25.20 -25.08
N GLU A 75 40.75 -23.94 -24.82
CA GLU A 75 42.10 -23.57 -24.36
C GLU A 75 41.99 -22.64 -23.14
N GLU A 76 42.58 -23.09 -22.04
CA GLU A 76 42.95 -22.26 -20.89
C GLU A 76 44.14 -21.38 -21.29
N ASP A 77 44.03 -20.06 -21.18
CA ASP A 77 45.20 -19.19 -20.93
C ASP A 77 44.82 -17.91 -20.16
N ASP A 78 45.82 -17.46 -19.43
CA ASP A 78 45.84 -16.57 -18.30
C ASP A 78 45.65 -15.09 -18.65
N GLY A 79 45.07 -14.34 -17.70
CA GLY A 79 45.58 -13.01 -17.38
C GLY A 79 45.09 -11.80 -18.19
N GLU A 80 44.56 -10.84 -17.42
CA GLU A 80 44.46 -9.40 -17.71
C GLU A 80 43.24 -8.88 -18.49
N GLY A 81 42.46 -8.02 -17.80
CA GLY A 81 41.67 -6.96 -18.45
C GLY A 81 40.16 -7.09 -18.33
N LEU A 82 39.60 -7.01 -17.12
CA LEU A 82 38.20 -6.58 -16.93
C LEU A 82 38.06 -5.15 -17.47
N VAL A 83 37.60 -5.04 -18.72
CA VAL A 83 37.17 -3.77 -19.30
C VAL A 83 35.92 -3.34 -18.55
N GLN A 84 36.09 -2.47 -17.55
CA GLN A 84 35.00 -1.67 -17.00
C GLN A 84 34.39 -0.86 -18.14
N ILE A 85 33.20 -1.26 -18.60
CA ILE A 85 32.30 -0.38 -19.36
C ILE A 85 31.71 0.61 -18.36
N GLY A 86 32.57 1.49 -17.84
CA GLY A 86 32.25 2.58 -16.94
C GLY A 86 31.74 3.79 -17.71
N GLY A 87 30.59 3.65 -18.37
CA GLY A 87 29.81 4.78 -18.84
C GLY A 87 28.67 5.02 -17.87
N THR A 88 28.78 6.01 -16.99
CA THR A 88 27.64 6.48 -16.18
C THR A 88 26.63 7.15 -17.11
N ILE A 89 25.70 6.36 -17.65
CA ILE A 89 24.63 6.91 -18.48
C ILE A 89 23.71 7.71 -17.57
N SER A 90 23.64 9.02 -17.81
CA SER A 90 22.79 9.94 -17.06
C SER A 90 21.31 9.56 -17.19
N PRO A 91 20.49 9.75 -16.14
CA PRO A 91 19.04 9.57 -16.21
C PRO A 91 18.44 10.37 -17.37
N ARG A 92 17.38 9.81 -17.97
CA ARG A 92 16.51 10.53 -18.90
C ARG A 92 15.64 11.52 -18.12
N HIS A 93 15.02 12.45 -18.84
CA HIS A 93 14.06 13.38 -18.30
C HIS A 93 12.82 13.37 -19.19
N PHE A 94 11.65 13.34 -18.57
CA PHE A 94 10.40 13.54 -19.29
C PHE A 94 10.35 14.97 -19.85
N GLN A 95 9.68 15.14 -21.00
CA GLN A 95 9.46 16.49 -21.52
C GLN A 95 8.49 17.26 -20.62
N ARG A 96 7.50 16.54 -20.08
CA ARG A 96 6.54 17.04 -19.10
C ARG A 96 6.33 16.01 -18.00
N ILE A 97 6.12 16.47 -16.78
CA ILE A 97 5.87 15.65 -15.59
C ILE A 97 4.60 14.81 -15.83
N PRO A 98 4.70 13.48 -15.92
CA PRO A 98 3.53 12.62 -16.06
C PRO A 98 2.76 12.54 -14.74
N VAL A 99 1.45 12.35 -14.85
CA VAL A 99 0.55 12.02 -13.74
C VAL A 99 -0.04 10.66 -14.03
N PHE A 100 0.31 9.67 -13.22
CA PHE A 100 -0.22 8.31 -13.30
C PHE A 100 -1.27 8.13 -12.22
N ILE A 101 -2.48 7.76 -12.61
CA ILE A 101 -3.62 7.58 -11.71
C ILE A 101 -4.02 6.11 -11.73
N VAL A 102 -4.12 5.55 -10.54
CA VAL A 102 -4.60 4.19 -10.26
C VAL A 102 -5.77 4.23 -9.30
N ASP A 103 -6.44 3.11 -9.11
CA ASP A 103 -7.45 3.01 -8.07
C ASP A 103 -6.83 2.47 -6.79
N TYR A 104 -6.38 1.21 -6.79
CA TYR A 104 -5.60 0.62 -5.71
C TYR A 104 -4.20 1.21 -5.66
N HIS A 105 -3.77 1.65 -4.49
CA HIS A 105 -2.55 2.43 -4.35
C HIS A 105 -1.26 1.69 -4.69
N ASN A 106 -1.18 0.37 -4.45
CA ASN A 106 -0.04 -0.45 -4.85
C ASN A 106 0.19 -0.52 -6.38
N ASP A 107 -0.84 -0.28 -7.20
CA ASP A 107 -0.72 -0.32 -8.67
C ASP A 107 0.23 0.79 -9.20
N VAL A 108 0.50 1.84 -8.41
CA VAL A 108 1.50 2.88 -8.76
C VAL A 108 2.89 2.28 -9.01
N LEU A 109 3.17 1.13 -8.41
CA LEU A 109 4.45 0.44 -8.51
C LEU A 109 4.77 0.04 -9.96
N GLU A 110 3.77 -0.28 -10.78
CA GLU A 110 4.01 -0.56 -12.20
C GLU A 110 4.67 0.65 -12.89
N PHE A 111 4.14 1.85 -12.64
CA PHE A 111 4.64 3.08 -13.24
C PHE A 111 6.02 3.47 -12.71
N ILE A 112 6.25 3.29 -11.41
CA ILE A 112 7.55 3.51 -10.77
C ILE A 112 8.61 2.57 -11.39
N TYR A 113 8.32 1.27 -11.50
CA TYR A 113 9.23 0.29 -12.12
C TYR A 113 9.50 0.59 -13.59
N ARG A 114 8.51 1.09 -14.33
CA ARG A 114 8.70 1.55 -15.72
C ARG A 114 9.61 2.77 -15.79
N CYS A 115 9.52 3.69 -14.82
CA CYS A 115 10.44 4.83 -14.73
C CYS A 115 11.87 4.39 -14.43
N PHE A 116 12.09 3.35 -13.62
CA PHE A 116 13.42 2.74 -13.43
C PHE A 116 13.93 2.10 -14.72
N ALA A 117 13.12 1.25 -15.36
CA ALA A 117 13.48 0.52 -16.58
C ALA A 117 13.87 1.45 -17.73
N THR A 118 13.23 2.63 -17.81
CA THR A 118 13.50 3.64 -18.83
C THR A 118 14.51 4.70 -18.41
N ARG A 119 15.05 4.57 -17.19
CA ARG A 119 16.07 5.43 -16.58
C ARG A 119 15.59 6.88 -16.37
N HIS A 120 14.29 7.11 -16.27
CA HIS A 120 13.76 8.41 -15.84
C HIS A 120 13.96 8.62 -14.35
N LEU A 121 13.88 7.53 -13.58
CA LEU A 121 14.33 7.47 -12.19
C LEU A 121 15.64 6.66 -12.09
N PRO A 122 16.58 7.08 -11.23
CA PRO A 122 17.64 6.22 -10.73
C PRO A 122 17.10 4.89 -10.21
N LEU A 123 17.89 3.82 -10.32
CA LEU A 123 17.47 2.52 -9.78
C LEU A 123 17.44 2.47 -8.24
N GLN A 124 18.18 3.38 -7.58
CA GLN A 124 18.37 3.38 -6.14
C GLN A 124 18.45 4.79 -5.57
N ASN A 125 18.20 4.90 -4.27
CA ASN A 125 18.32 6.13 -3.47
C ASN A 125 17.40 7.26 -3.95
N ASN A 126 16.18 6.92 -4.35
CA ASN A 126 15.12 7.87 -4.66
C ASN A 126 14.43 8.36 -3.37
N THR A 127 13.72 9.47 -3.49
CA THR A 127 12.88 10.07 -2.45
C THR A 127 11.41 10.00 -2.86
N LEU A 128 10.59 9.48 -1.97
CA LEU A 128 9.14 9.48 -2.08
C LEU A 128 8.58 10.56 -1.14
N VAL A 129 7.81 11.52 -1.66
CA VAL A 129 6.94 12.36 -0.83
C VAL A 129 5.53 11.89 -1.05
N HIS A 130 4.89 11.45 0.02
CA HIS A 130 3.67 10.66 -0.01
C HIS A 130 2.60 11.35 0.83
N PHE A 131 1.57 11.87 0.16
CA PHE A 131 0.38 12.46 0.77
C PHE A 131 -0.68 11.39 0.91
N ASP A 132 -0.99 11.02 2.15
CA ASP A 132 -1.89 9.90 2.42
C ASP A 132 -2.38 9.96 3.88
N SER A 133 -3.56 9.41 4.14
CA SER A 133 -4.05 9.17 5.49
C SER A 133 -3.35 8.01 6.20
N HIS A 134 -2.72 7.12 5.44
CA HIS A 134 -2.02 5.90 5.80
C HIS A 134 -0.52 5.99 5.46
N PRO A 135 0.35 5.28 6.19
CA PRO A 135 1.77 5.30 5.90
C PRO A 135 2.22 4.32 4.81
N ASP A 136 1.42 3.29 4.53
CA ASP A 136 1.71 2.13 3.65
C ASP A 136 3.06 1.44 3.84
N LEU A 137 3.47 1.40 5.11
CA LEU A 137 4.71 0.81 5.56
C LEU A 137 4.53 -0.56 6.23
N VAL A 138 3.37 -1.21 6.05
CA VAL A 138 3.19 -2.59 6.55
C VAL A 138 4.19 -3.49 5.83
N ILE A 139 4.78 -4.44 6.56
CA ILE A 139 5.70 -5.40 5.95
C ILE A 139 4.92 -6.69 5.65
N PRO A 140 4.90 -7.15 4.39
CA PRO A 140 4.17 -8.35 4.02
C PRO A 140 4.82 -9.59 4.63
N ARG A 141 4.09 -10.34 5.44
CA ARG A 141 4.62 -11.54 6.13
C ARG A 141 4.71 -12.78 5.26
N HIS A 142 3.89 -12.84 4.22
CA HIS A 142 3.79 -13.98 3.31
C HIS A 142 4.77 -13.89 2.14
N ILE A 143 5.35 -12.70 1.91
CA ILE A 143 6.31 -12.47 0.83
C ILE A 143 7.72 -12.64 1.38
N ALA A 144 8.45 -13.60 0.83
CA ALA A 144 9.86 -13.81 1.15
C ALA A 144 10.69 -12.57 0.75
N ALA A 145 11.66 -12.19 1.58
CA ALA A 145 12.55 -11.06 1.30
C ALA A 145 13.30 -11.25 -0.02
N SER A 146 13.74 -12.48 -0.30
CA SER A 146 14.38 -12.88 -1.55
C SER A 146 13.53 -12.64 -2.81
N SER A 147 12.20 -12.64 -2.68
CA SER A 147 11.25 -12.34 -3.76
C SER A 147 11.14 -10.85 -4.10
N THR A 148 11.69 -9.95 -3.28
CA THR A 148 11.56 -8.49 -3.49
C THR A 148 12.13 -8.01 -4.83
N TYR A 149 13.11 -8.73 -5.38
CA TYR A 149 13.73 -8.40 -6.67
C TYR A 149 12.98 -9.00 -7.87
N GLN A 150 11.92 -9.79 -7.63
CA GLN A 150 11.09 -10.41 -8.64
C GLN A 150 9.90 -9.50 -8.94
N LYS A 151 10.04 -8.74 -10.03
CA LYS A 151 9.05 -7.74 -10.47
C LYS A 151 7.62 -8.29 -10.48
N ASP A 152 7.41 -9.44 -11.12
CA ASP A 152 6.07 -10.00 -11.29
C ASP A 152 5.48 -10.47 -9.95
N THR A 153 6.30 -10.95 -9.02
CA THR A 153 5.85 -11.27 -7.65
C THR A 153 5.40 -10.01 -6.93
N MET A 154 6.22 -8.94 -6.94
CA MET A 154 5.87 -7.68 -6.27
C MET A 154 4.59 -7.05 -6.82
N LEU A 155 4.40 -7.06 -8.14
CA LEU A 155 3.18 -6.50 -8.74
C LEU A 155 1.92 -7.32 -8.49
N ASN A 156 2.03 -8.61 -8.16
CA ASN A 156 0.87 -9.49 -7.97
C ASN A 156 0.53 -9.75 -6.50
N GLU A 157 1.51 -9.69 -5.59
CA GLU A 157 1.33 -10.09 -4.18
C GLU A 157 1.26 -8.90 -3.21
N LEU A 158 1.71 -7.71 -3.62
CA LEU A 158 1.60 -6.52 -2.77
C LEU A 158 0.17 -5.96 -2.77
N SER A 159 -0.19 -5.36 -1.64
CA SER A 159 -1.47 -4.71 -1.39
C SER A 159 -1.27 -3.24 -1.04
N ILE A 160 -2.38 -2.50 -0.97
CA ILE A 160 -2.41 -1.04 -0.76
C ILE A 160 -1.63 -0.58 0.47
N GLU A 161 -1.57 -1.37 1.54
CA GLU A 161 -0.96 -0.99 2.81
C GLU A 161 0.53 -1.35 2.94
N ASN A 162 1.09 -2.11 1.99
CA ASN A 162 2.38 -2.78 2.15
C ASN A 162 3.37 -2.57 0.99
N TRP A 163 3.03 -1.76 -0.01
CA TRP A 163 3.82 -1.63 -1.22
C TRP A 163 5.13 -0.83 -1.04
N ILE A 164 5.22 0.09 -0.07
CA ILE A 164 6.42 0.95 0.11
C ILE A 164 7.59 0.16 0.69
N MET A 165 7.38 -0.66 1.72
CA MET A 165 8.46 -1.34 2.44
C MET A 165 9.37 -2.22 1.57
N PRO A 166 8.86 -3.06 0.65
CA PRO A 166 9.68 -3.79 -0.31
C PRO A 166 10.55 -2.87 -1.17
N THR A 167 10.07 -1.69 -1.55
CA THR A 167 10.88 -0.73 -2.34
C THR A 167 12.05 -0.14 -1.53
N LEU A 168 11.86 0.01 -0.21
CA LEU A 168 12.92 0.42 0.72
C LEU A 168 13.94 -0.69 0.91
N TYR A 169 13.48 -1.93 1.09
CA TYR A 169 14.36 -3.09 1.18
C TYR A 169 15.13 -3.34 -0.13
N ALA A 170 14.54 -3.12 -1.30
CA ALA A 170 15.24 -3.17 -2.58
C ALA A 170 16.28 -2.04 -2.75
N GLY A 171 16.18 -0.97 -1.94
CA GLY A 171 16.99 0.24 -2.03
C GLY A 171 16.55 1.18 -3.15
N HIS A 172 15.38 0.95 -3.77
CA HIS A 172 14.80 1.83 -4.79
C HIS A 172 14.54 3.21 -4.21
N PHE A 173 13.88 3.25 -3.05
CA PHE A 173 13.79 4.42 -2.21
C PHE A 173 14.65 4.22 -0.97
N ASN A 174 15.23 5.30 -0.47
CA ASN A 174 15.91 5.31 0.84
C ASN A 174 15.40 6.45 1.74
N ARG A 175 14.53 7.31 1.20
CA ARG A 175 13.89 8.37 1.95
C ARG A 175 12.41 8.45 1.62
N VAL A 176 11.59 8.46 2.66
CA VAL A 176 10.15 8.64 2.59
C VAL A 176 9.78 9.84 3.43
N VAL A 177 9.05 10.78 2.85
CA VAL A 177 8.44 11.89 3.57
C VAL A 177 6.94 11.68 3.52
N TRP A 178 6.38 11.17 4.61
CA TRP A 178 4.94 11.00 4.77
C TRP A 178 4.30 12.30 5.26
N LEU A 179 3.36 12.81 4.48
CA LEU A 179 2.61 14.02 4.74
C LEU A 179 1.16 13.63 5.03
N LYS A 180 0.81 13.64 6.30
CA LYS A 180 -0.52 13.26 6.80
C LYS A 180 -1.24 14.47 7.39
N ASN A 181 -2.55 14.40 7.57
CA ASN A 181 -3.24 15.40 8.39
C ASN A 181 -3.04 15.13 9.88
N SER A 182 -3.26 16.15 10.71
CA SER A 182 -3.09 16.04 12.17
C SER A 182 -4.05 15.03 12.83
N TRP A 183 -5.14 14.65 12.16
CA TRP A 183 -6.07 13.62 12.64
C TRP A 183 -5.58 12.18 12.39
N CYS A 184 -4.60 11.93 11.52
CA CYS A 184 -3.97 10.61 11.39
C CYS A 184 -2.86 10.46 12.45
N GLN A 185 -2.81 9.31 13.12
CA GLN A 185 -2.00 9.09 14.33
C GLN A 185 -1.17 7.80 14.27
N GLN A 186 -1.10 7.11 13.12
CA GLN A 186 -0.43 5.81 13.02
C GLN A 186 1.08 5.87 13.34
N LEU A 187 1.76 6.96 12.94
CA LEU A 187 3.15 7.23 13.33
C LEU A 187 3.31 8.61 13.97
N PRO A 188 4.21 8.76 14.95
CA PRO A 188 4.54 10.06 15.52
C PRO A 188 5.23 10.95 14.49
N THR A 189 4.91 12.25 14.50
CA THR A 189 5.61 13.26 13.69
C THR A 189 7.10 13.32 14.06
N GLY A 190 7.95 13.60 13.08
CA GLY A 190 9.39 13.75 13.25
C GLY A 190 10.20 12.89 12.29
N ARG A 191 11.51 12.86 12.52
CA ARG A 191 12.48 12.08 11.75
C ARG A 191 12.78 10.76 12.47
N HIS A 192 12.63 9.65 11.74
CA HIS A 192 12.85 8.29 12.19
C HIS A 192 13.83 7.62 11.23
N ASP A 193 15.10 7.61 11.60
CA ASP A 193 16.13 6.92 10.83
C ASP A 193 16.26 5.48 11.34
N PHE A 194 16.23 4.52 10.42
CA PHE A 194 16.32 3.10 10.75
C PHE A 194 17.00 2.33 9.63
N LYS A 195 17.24 1.03 9.86
CA LYS A 195 17.69 0.09 8.85
C LYS A 195 16.59 -0.91 8.54
N VAL A 196 16.46 -1.21 7.26
CA VAL A 196 15.67 -2.31 6.73
C VAL A 196 16.61 -3.38 6.18
N GLY A 197 16.33 -4.64 6.44
CA GLY A 197 17.10 -5.77 5.93
C GLY A 197 16.25 -7.03 5.96
N GLN A 198 16.90 -8.19 5.89
CA GLN A 198 16.21 -9.47 6.08
C GLN A 198 16.73 -10.23 7.29
N LYS A 199 15.83 -11.00 7.90
CA LYS A 199 16.10 -12.01 8.93
C LYS A 199 15.26 -13.23 8.60
N ASP A 200 15.92 -14.38 8.41
CA ASP A 200 15.25 -15.65 8.06
C ASP A 200 14.32 -15.54 6.83
N ASP A 201 14.80 -14.86 5.78
CA ASP A 201 14.08 -14.58 4.53
C ASP A 201 12.77 -13.78 4.70
N ARG A 202 12.66 -12.99 5.78
CA ARG A 202 11.59 -12.01 6.00
C ARG A 202 12.18 -10.62 6.13
N ILE A 203 11.51 -9.62 5.58
CA ILE A 203 11.92 -8.22 5.76
C ILE A 203 11.73 -7.84 7.23
N GLY A 204 12.73 -7.20 7.81
CA GLY A 204 12.70 -6.70 9.18
C GLY A 204 13.31 -5.31 9.29
N VAL A 205 13.00 -4.61 10.38
CA VAL A 205 13.49 -3.25 10.64
C VAL A 205 14.00 -3.08 12.07
N ASP A 206 14.99 -2.21 12.26
CA ASP A 206 15.48 -1.83 13.59
C ASP A 206 14.82 -0.57 14.17
N CYS A 207 13.67 -0.18 13.63
CA CYS A 207 12.92 1.01 14.04
C CYS A 207 12.04 0.72 15.27
N PRO A 208 12.31 1.34 16.45
CA PRO A 208 11.56 1.06 17.70
C PRO A 208 10.27 1.89 17.78
N LEU A 209 9.49 1.91 16.69
CA LEU A 209 8.15 2.47 16.65
C LEU A 209 7.15 1.34 16.83
N ASP A 210 6.10 1.63 17.60
CA ASP A 210 5.11 0.61 17.91
C ASP A 210 4.42 0.06 16.66
N TYR A 211 4.33 0.84 15.58
CA TYR A 211 3.88 0.41 14.26
C TYR A 211 4.60 -0.86 13.76
N PHE A 212 5.94 -0.89 13.82
CA PHE A 212 6.72 -2.06 13.38
C PHE A 212 6.79 -3.17 14.43
N ILE A 213 6.65 -2.81 15.71
CA ILE A 213 6.66 -3.77 16.83
C ILE A 213 5.33 -4.54 16.88
N ALA A 214 4.20 -3.84 16.68
CA ALA A 214 2.85 -4.41 16.64
C ALA A 214 2.68 -5.41 15.49
N ASP A 215 3.41 -5.20 14.39
CA ASP A 215 3.45 -6.14 13.28
C ASP A 215 4.52 -7.23 13.43
N GLY A 216 5.21 -7.31 14.58
CA GLY A 216 6.20 -8.37 14.84
C GLY A 216 7.47 -8.28 13.97
N ASN A 217 7.73 -7.13 13.35
CA ASN A 217 8.80 -6.94 12.36
C ASN A 217 10.05 -6.27 12.92
N TYR A 218 10.03 -5.88 14.20
CA TYR A 218 11.17 -5.28 14.88
C TYR A 218 12.26 -6.31 15.16
N CYS A 219 13.50 -6.00 14.77
CA CYS A 219 14.70 -6.77 15.12
C CYS A 219 15.87 -5.83 15.44
N THR A 220 17.00 -6.39 15.88
CA THR A 220 18.22 -5.59 16.09
C THR A 220 18.94 -5.37 14.75
N THR A 221 19.79 -4.34 14.70
CA THR A 221 20.67 -4.10 13.55
C THR A 221 21.56 -5.31 13.25
N GLU A 222 22.03 -6.02 14.29
CA GLU A 222 22.93 -7.16 14.16
C GLU A 222 22.25 -8.40 13.55
N ASP A 223 20.93 -8.51 13.70
CA ASP A 223 20.15 -9.59 13.12
C ASP A 223 19.89 -9.38 11.61
N LEU A 224 20.04 -8.15 11.11
CA LEU A 224 19.72 -7.80 9.73
C LEU A 224 20.86 -8.16 8.76
N GLN A 225 20.52 -8.96 7.76
CA GLN A 225 21.35 -9.17 6.57
C GLN A 225 20.93 -8.18 5.48
N ASP A 226 21.87 -7.80 4.61
CA ASP A 226 21.67 -6.85 3.50
C ASP A 226 21.06 -5.50 3.93
N ALA A 227 21.40 -5.06 5.14
CA ALA A 227 20.82 -3.89 5.78
C ALA A 227 21.06 -2.60 4.97
N LYS A 228 19.98 -1.85 4.73
CA LYS A 228 19.98 -0.54 4.06
C LYS A 228 19.45 0.52 4.99
N SER A 229 20.04 1.71 4.95
CA SER A 229 19.58 2.85 5.75
C SER A 229 18.38 3.52 5.10
N VAL A 230 17.36 3.79 5.90
CA VAL A 230 16.13 4.48 5.53
C VAL A 230 15.98 5.73 6.40
N GLU A 231 15.64 6.84 5.76
CA GLU A 231 15.20 8.07 6.42
C GLU A 231 13.68 8.21 6.23
N LEU A 232 12.91 8.05 7.32
CA LEU A 232 11.48 8.34 7.32
C LEU A 232 11.25 9.68 8.02
N GLN A 233 10.53 10.59 7.36
CA GLN A 233 10.07 11.82 7.98
C GLN A 233 8.55 11.88 7.94
N VAL A 234 7.93 12.18 9.08
CA VAL A 234 6.48 12.29 9.22
C VAL A 234 6.14 13.73 9.59
N HIS A 235 5.34 14.39 8.77
CA HIS A 235 4.92 15.77 9.00
C HIS A 235 3.41 15.94 8.87
N ASP A 236 2.88 16.87 9.65
CA ASP A 236 1.49 17.32 9.54
C ASP A 236 1.37 18.29 8.34
N ALA A 237 0.63 17.88 7.31
CA ALA A 237 0.40 18.64 6.09
C ALA A 237 -0.51 19.86 6.29
N ASP A 238 -1.36 19.82 7.33
CA ASP A 238 -2.20 20.92 7.78
C ASP A 238 -1.46 21.93 8.66
N ASN A 239 -0.17 21.70 8.96
CA ASN A 239 0.67 22.69 9.62
C ASN A 239 1.09 23.80 8.63
N GLU A 240 0.64 25.03 8.86
CA GLU A 240 0.99 26.18 8.02
C GLU A 240 2.50 26.48 7.91
N SER A 241 3.29 26.05 8.90
CA SER A 241 4.75 26.22 8.89
C SER A 241 5.47 25.19 8.04
N LEU A 242 4.77 24.16 7.52
CA LEU A 242 5.38 23.13 6.69
C LEU A 242 6.13 23.78 5.51
N ASN A 243 7.39 23.37 5.37
CA ASN A 243 8.27 23.88 4.35
C ASN A 243 9.02 22.71 3.69
N PRO A 244 8.71 22.38 2.43
CA PRO A 244 9.40 21.27 1.74
C PRO A 244 10.92 21.45 1.64
N ASN A 245 11.44 22.68 1.76
CA ASN A 245 12.88 22.93 1.74
C ASN A 245 13.62 22.38 2.98
N GLU A 246 12.90 21.93 4.00
CA GLU A 246 13.50 21.29 5.19
C GLU A 246 13.89 19.83 4.93
N PHE A 247 13.30 19.19 3.92
CA PHE A 247 13.51 17.76 3.62
C PHE A 247 13.72 17.44 2.13
N LEU A 248 13.48 18.40 1.23
CA LEU A 248 13.86 18.35 -0.18
C LEU A 248 14.87 19.45 -0.52
N THR A 249 15.75 19.14 -1.45
CA THR A 249 16.80 20.02 -1.95
C THR A 249 17.00 19.83 -3.45
N GLU A 250 17.84 20.67 -4.07
CA GLU A 250 18.22 20.53 -5.49
C GLU A 250 18.83 19.16 -5.84
N LYS A 251 19.42 18.46 -4.86
CA LYS A 251 20.04 17.14 -5.07
C LYS A 251 19.01 16.05 -5.39
N ASP A 252 17.75 16.29 -5.01
CA ASP A 252 16.68 15.30 -5.07
C ASP A 252 15.94 15.35 -6.41
N ALA A 253 16.21 16.38 -7.23
CA ALA A 253 15.55 16.64 -8.52
C ALA A 253 15.51 15.44 -9.47
N LYS A 254 16.48 14.53 -9.38
CA LYS A 254 16.60 13.37 -10.28
C LYS A 254 15.89 12.13 -9.79
N GLY A 255 15.51 12.07 -8.52
CA GLY A 255 14.95 10.87 -7.91
C GLY A 255 13.76 11.18 -7.00
N PHE A 256 13.08 12.30 -7.22
CA PHE A 256 11.93 12.71 -6.42
C PHE A 256 10.63 12.27 -7.11
N VAL A 257 9.85 11.42 -6.44
CA VAL A 257 8.48 11.05 -6.81
C VAL A 257 7.52 11.73 -5.83
N LEU A 258 6.50 12.40 -6.37
CA LEU A 258 5.38 12.92 -5.58
C LEU A 258 4.21 11.94 -5.71
N ASP A 259 3.84 11.32 -4.61
CA ASP A 259 2.77 10.36 -4.51
C ASP A 259 1.60 10.95 -3.70
N ILE A 260 0.38 10.74 -4.19
CA ILE A 260 -0.83 11.38 -3.67
C ILE A 260 -1.95 10.35 -3.64
N ASP A 261 -2.28 9.82 -2.47
CA ASP A 261 -3.56 9.17 -2.29
C ASP A 261 -4.64 10.24 -2.06
N LEU A 262 -5.79 10.08 -2.70
CA LEU A 262 -6.91 11.00 -2.55
C LEU A 262 -7.57 10.88 -1.18
N ASP A 263 -7.40 9.75 -0.50
CA ASP A 263 -7.89 9.56 0.85
C ASP A 263 -7.21 10.51 1.87
N PHE A 264 -6.05 11.10 1.52
CA PHE A 264 -5.41 12.18 2.28
C PHE A 264 -6.40 13.31 2.56
N PHE A 265 -7.24 13.64 1.58
CA PHE A 265 -8.18 14.75 1.69
C PHE A 265 -9.44 14.39 2.48
N SER A 266 -9.84 13.12 2.46
CA SER A 266 -11.02 12.60 3.14
C SER A 266 -10.92 11.09 3.17
N THR A 267 -10.96 10.50 4.37
CA THR A 267 -10.76 9.04 4.53
C THR A 267 -11.89 8.41 5.33
N SER A 268 -12.25 7.20 4.94
CA SER A 268 -13.19 6.32 5.58
C SER A 268 -12.44 5.07 6.04
N ASN A 269 -12.63 4.66 7.28
CA ASN A 269 -12.32 3.30 7.69
C ASN A 269 -13.45 2.34 7.25
N PRO A 270 -13.24 1.50 6.20
CA PRO A 270 -14.28 0.61 5.68
C PRO A 270 -14.72 -0.45 6.70
N PHE A 271 -13.83 -0.84 7.63
CA PHE A 271 -14.14 -1.84 8.64
C PHE A 271 -15.18 -1.39 9.68
N LEU A 272 -15.49 -0.11 9.76
CA LEU A 272 -16.59 0.38 10.61
C LEU A 272 -17.96 -0.04 10.06
N GLU A 273 -18.07 -0.18 8.75
CA GLU A 273 -19.33 -0.54 8.08
C GLU A 273 -19.40 -2.04 7.79
N ILE A 274 -18.25 -2.67 7.47
CA ILE A 274 -18.14 -4.12 7.27
C ILE A 274 -18.56 -4.85 8.56
N TYR A 275 -19.57 -5.71 8.42
CA TYR A 275 -20.18 -6.45 9.52
C TYR A 275 -20.70 -5.61 10.70
N LYS A 276 -21.07 -4.34 10.49
CA LYS A 276 -21.53 -3.41 11.56
C LYS A 276 -22.68 -3.94 12.40
N ASP A 277 -23.61 -4.71 11.82
CA ASP A 277 -24.73 -5.26 12.58
C ASP A 277 -24.26 -6.23 13.66
N ALA A 278 -23.09 -6.88 13.49
CA ALA A 278 -22.45 -7.72 14.50
C ALA A 278 -21.52 -6.96 15.46
N ASP A 279 -21.39 -5.63 15.32
CA ASP A 279 -20.43 -4.82 16.08
C ASP A 279 -18.99 -5.38 15.95
N CYS A 280 -18.66 -5.93 14.77
CA CYS A 280 -17.45 -6.72 14.54
C CYS A 280 -16.19 -5.92 14.89
N TYR A 281 -16.03 -4.71 14.35
CA TYR A 281 -14.85 -3.89 14.57
C TYR A 281 -14.57 -3.58 16.04
N ASN A 282 -15.60 -3.33 16.86
CA ASN A 282 -15.41 -3.06 18.28
C ASN A 282 -15.06 -4.33 19.07
N GLN A 283 -15.61 -5.48 18.68
CA GLN A 283 -15.22 -6.76 19.27
C GLN A 283 -13.78 -7.14 18.92
N LEU A 284 -13.35 -6.85 17.70
CA LEU A 284 -11.98 -7.10 17.25
C LEU A 284 -10.95 -6.32 18.08
N LYS A 285 -11.24 -5.08 18.49
CA LYS A 285 -10.37 -4.30 19.43
C LYS A 285 -10.08 -5.06 20.72
N GLU A 286 -11.01 -5.87 21.20
CA GLU A 286 -10.82 -6.68 22.40
C GLU A 286 -10.13 -8.02 22.14
N ILE A 287 -10.34 -8.60 20.95
CA ILE A 287 -9.75 -9.89 20.54
C ILE A 287 -8.28 -9.72 20.18
N PHE A 288 -7.96 -8.66 19.43
CA PHE A 288 -6.63 -8.34 18.92
C PHE A 288 -5.84 -7.44 19.87
N HIS A 289 -6.37 -7.12 21.05
CA HIS A 289 -5.67 -6.27 22.02
C HIS A 289 -4.28 -6.81 22.34
N PHE A 290 -3.28 -5.94 22.31
CA PHE A 290 -1.93 -6.23 22.79
C PHE A 290 -1.40 -5.10 23.69
N GLU A 291 -0.42 -5.44 24.53
CA GLU A 291 0.22 -4.47 25.40
C GLU A 291 1.40 -3.78 24.69
N SER A 292 1.15 -2.56 24.21
CA SER A 292 2.17 -1.70 23.60
C SER A 292 3.35 -1.38 24.53
N VAL A 293 4.55 -1.33 23.94
CA VAL A 293 5.79 -0.94 24.64
C VAL A 293 5.85 0.56 24.93
N GLU A 294 4.97 1.36 24.33
CA GLU A 294 4.94 2.83 24.48
C GLU A 294 4.76 3.26 25.95
N LYS A 295 4.08 2.46 26.77
CA LYS A 295 3.97 2.71 28.22
C LYS A 295 5.35 2.71 28.90
N VAL A 296 6.19 1.72 28.58
CA VAL A 296 7.55 1.56 29.13
C VAL A 296 8.53 2.58 28.50
N LYS A 297 8.32 2.90 27.24
CA LYS A 297 9.08 3.94 26.53
C LYS A 297 8.87 5.30 27.18
N LYS A 298 7.62 5.66 27.49
CA LYS A 298 7.26 6.92 28.16
C LYS A 298 7.82 7.04 29.59
N SER A 299 8.05 5.93 30.29
CA SER A 299 8.73 5.97 31.60
C SER A 299 10.25 6.16 31.50
N GLY A 300 10.83 6.12 30.29
CA GLY A 300 12.26 6.28 30.07
C GLY A 300 13.10 5.06 30.48
N THR A 301 12.45 3.91 30.67
CA THR A 301 13.08 2.66 31.15
C THR A 301 13.10 1.56 30.09
N ALA A 302 12.55 1.80 28.90
CA ALA A 302 12.51 0.81 27.84
C ALA A 302 13.92 0.43 27.35
N THR A 303 14.12 -0.85 27.19
CA THR A 303 15.34 -1.48 26.68
C THR A 303 15.05 -2.19 25.36
N ILE A 304 16.10 -2.54 24.61
CA ILE A 304 15.97 -3.35 23.38
C ILE A 304 15.26 -4.68 23.67
N ALA A 305 15.50 -5.27 24.84
CA ALA A 305 14.84 -6.50 25.26
C ALA A 305 13.33 -6.33 25.42
N ASP A 306 12.85 -5.16 25.86
CA ASP A 306 11.41 -4.88 25.97
C ASP A 306 10.76 -4.78 24.59
N TYR A 307 11.44 -4.18 23.61
CA TYR A 307 10.96 -4.11 22.23
C TYR A 307 10.89 -5.49 21.58
N LEU A 308 11.96 -6.29 21.68
CA LEU A 308 12.00 -7.65 21.14
C LEU A 308 10.94 -8.55 21.79
N ALA A 309 10.82 -8.54 23.11
CA ALA A 309 9.82 -9.33 23.83
C ALA A 309 8.38 -8.90 23.52
N THR A 310 8.15 -7.64 23.17
CA THR A 310 6.82 -7.16 22.75
C THR A 310 6.52 -7.63 21.33
N ALA A 311 7.47 -7.49 20.40
CA ALA A 311 7.34 -7.98 19.03
C ALA A 311 7.10 -9.50 18.98
N GLU A 312 7.87 -10.29 19.74
CA GLU A 312 7.74 -11.75 19.79
C GLU A 312 6.38 -12.20 20.37
N ARG A 313 5.95 -11.60 21.49
CA ARG A 313 4.63 -11.88 22.08
C ARG A 313 3.50 -11.58 21.09
N ARG A 314 3.60 -10.45 20.40
CA ARG A 314 2.60 -10.01 19.44
C ARG A 314 2.59 -10.89 18.19
N GLN A 315 3.75 -11.27 17.67
CA GLN A 315 3.86 -12.22 16.56
C GLN A 315 3.19 -13.56 16.92
N THR A 316 3.51 -14.11 18.09
CA THR A 316 2.91 -15.37 18.58
C THR A 316 1.39 -15.25 18.70
N GLN A 317 0.88 -14.12 19.20
CA GLN A 317 -0.56 -13.85 19.26
C GLN A 317 -1.20 -13.84 17.88
N LEU A 318 -0.62 -13.11 16.93
CA LEU A 318 -1.17 -13.00 15.57
C LEU A 318 -1.13 -14.34 14.84
N ASP A 319 -0.09 -15.15 15.01
CA ASP A 319 -0.01 -16.49 14.41
C ASP A 319 -1.09 -17.43 14.98
N ALA A 320 -1.35 -17.34 16.30
CA ALA A 320 -2.42 -18.09 16.95
C ALA A 320 -3.82 -17.63 16.49
N LEU A 321 -4.04 -16.32 16.39
CA LEU A 321 -5.29 -15.77 15.85
C LEU A 321 -5.48 -16.18 14.38
N LYS A 322 -4.43 -16.06 13.56
CA LYS A 322 -4.45 -16.45 12.15
C LYS A 322 -4.90 -17.90 12.00
N THR A 323 -4.34 -18.81 12.79
CA THR A 323 -4.73 -20.23 12.79
C THR A 323 -6.23 -20.41 13.04
N ILE A 324 -6.81 -19.64 13.96
CA ILE A 324 -8.25 -19.72 14.27
C ILE A 324 -9.10 -19.17 13.12
N PHE A 325 -8.76 -17.99 12.59
CA PHE A 325 -9.55 -17.34 11.53
C PHE A 325 -9.43 -18.06 10.18
N TRP A 326 -8.27 -18.63 9.84
CA TRP A 326 -8.12 -19.48 8.65
C TRP A 326 -8.95 -20.76 8.77
N HIS A 327 -8.97 -21.39 9.94
CA HIS A 327 -9.83 -22.55 10.17
C HIS A 327 -11.31 -22.20 10.01
N LEU A 328 -11.74 -21.02 10.47
CA LEU A 328 -13.12 -20.54 10.27
C LEU A 328 -13.42 -20.27 8.79
N GLU A 329 -12.45 -19.78 8.00
CA GLU A 329 -12.63 -19.61 6.56
C GLU A 329 -12.86 -20.95 5.84
N GLU A 330 -12.08 -21.97 6.22
CA GLU A 330 -12.10 -23.30 5.59
C GLU A 330 -13.29 -24.15 6.04
N GLU A 331 -13.49 -24.29 7.35
CA GLU A 331 -14.43 -25.23 7.95
C GLU A 331 -15.75 -24.56 8.37
N ARG A 332 -15.80 -23.22 8.46
CA ARG A 332 -16.99 -22.44 8.88
C ARG A 332 -17.50 -22.77 10.29
N ASN A 333 -16.71 -23.47 11.09
CA ASN A 333 -17.01 -23.86 12.46
C ASN A 333 -15.70 -24.09 13.26
N PHE A 334 -15.80 -24.55 14.51
CA PHE A 334 -14.63 -24.81 15.37
C PHE A 334 -14.33 -26.32 15.57
N GLU A 335 -15.04 -27.21 14.87
CA GLU A 335 -14.82 -28.65 14.97
C GLU A 335 -13.46 -29.02 14.37
N GLY A 336 -12.66 -29.79 15.12
CA GLY A 336 -11.34 -30.19 14.68
C GLY A 336 -10.24 -29.14 14.92
N LEU A 337 -10.57 -27.92 15.35
CA LEU A 337 -9.59 -26.93 15.75
C LEU A 337 -8.92 -27.33 17.07
N GLU A 338 -7.59 -27.47 17.05
CA GLU A 338 -6.82 -27.58 18.28
C GLU A 338 -6.93 -26.29 19.09
N LYS A 339 -7.15 -26.41 20.41
CA LYS A 339 -7.24 -25.22 21.26
C LYS A 339 -5.90 -24.47 21.25
N PRO A 340 -5.92 -23.14 21.11
CA PRO A 340 -4.69 -22.35 21.15
C PRO A 340 -4.04 -22.43 22.53
N ASP A 341 -2.75 -22.12 22.59
CA ASP A 341 -2.05 -21.97 23.87
C ASP A 341 -2.74 -20.89 24.72
N GLU A 342 -3.24 -21.28 25.89
CA GLU A 342 -4.00 -20.40 26.80
C GLU A 342 -3.14 -19.24 27.36
N THR A 343 -1.82 -19.33 27.24
CA THR A 343 -0.90 -18.23 27.58
C THR A 343 -0.79 -17.17 26.49
N VAL A 344 -1.19 -17.50 25.25
CA VAL A 344 -1.18 -16.62 24.08
C VAL A 344 -2.59 -16.11 23.78
N VAL A 345 -3.56 -17.01 23.67
CA VAL A 345 -4.99 -16.70 23.50
C VAL A 345 -5.71 -17.21 24.73
N THR A 346 -6.02 -16.31 25.66
CA THR A 346 -6.65 -16.70 26.93
C THR A 346 -8.04 -17.30 26.69
N PRO A 347 -8.56 -18.13 27.62
CA PRO A 347 -9.92 -18.65 27.51
C PRO A 347 -11.00 -17.57 27.38
N GLU A 348 -10.74 -16.38 27.94
CA GLU A 348 -11.62 -15.22 27.83
C GLU A 348 -11.63 -14.64 26.41
N VAL A 349 -10.45 -14.50 25.78
CA VAL A 349 -10.34 -14.04 24.38
C VAL A 349 -10.92 -15.08 23.43
N TYR A 350 -10.62 -16.36 23.63
CA TYR A 350 -11.19 -17.44 22.81
C TYR A 350 -12.73 -17.45 22.88
N ALA A 351 -13.32 -17.24 24.06
CA ALA A 351 -14.77 -17.12 24.20
C ALA A 351 -15.34 -15.90 23.46
N LYS A 352 -14.60 -14.78 23.36
CA LYS A 352 -15.00 -13.63 22.52
C LYS A 352 -14.98 -13.97 21.04
N ILE A 353 -14.00 -14.75 20.56
CA ILE A 353 -13.92 -15.19 19.17
C ILE A 353 -15.13 -16.08 18.83
N VAL A 354 -15.44 -17.07 19.68
CA VAL A 354 -16.62 -17.92 19.50
C VAL A 354 -17.91 -17.09 19.47
N LYS A 355 -18.06 -16.15 20.40
CA LYS A 355 -19.22 -15.26 20.44
C LYS A 355 -19.31 -14.37 19.19
N LEU A 356 -18.20 -13.81 18.73
CA LEU A 356 -18.16 -13.03 17.49
C LEU A 356 -18.64 -13.89 16.33
N ALA A 357 -18.17 -15.13 16.25
CA ALA A 357 -18.53 -16.02 15.18
C ALA A 357 -20.03 -16.37 15.16
N ASP A 358 -20.59 -16.72 16.33
CA ASP A 358 -22.03 -16.95 16.48
C ASP A 358 -22.85 -15.72 16.03
N GLN A 359 -22.41 -14.52 16.39
CA GLN A 359 -23.11 -13.28 16.04
C GLN A 359 -23.02 -12.91 14.57
N LEU A 360 -21.89 -13.21 13.92
CA LEU A 360 -21.74 -13.02 12.47
C LEU A 360 -22.66 -13.98 11.72
N GLN A 361 -22.62 -15.27 12.06
CA GLN A 361 -23.46 -16.31 11.43
C GLN A 361 -24.96 -16.14 11.71
N GLU A 362 -25.34 -15.45 12.80
CA GLU A 362 -26.73 -15.09 13.06
C GLU A 362 -27.23 -13.96 12.13
N LYS A 363 -26.35 -13.05 11.73
CA LYS A 363 -26.71 -11.78 11.06
C LYS A 363 -26.42 -11.77 9.57
N TYR A 364 -25.44 -12.54 9.14
CA TYR A 364 -24.96 -12.58 7.76
C TYR A 364 -25.04 -14.01 7.21
N PRO A 365 -25.31 -14.18 5.91
CA PRO A 365 -25.13 -15.46 5.23
C PRO A 365 -23.69 -15.96 5.39
N ASP A 366 -23.52 -17.25 5.66
CA ASP A 366 -22.21 -17.84 5.96
C ASP A 366 -21.20 -17.71 4.81
N ASP A 367 -21.68 -17.67 3.56
CA ASP A 367 -20.88 -17.47 2.35
C ASP A 367 -20.52 -16.01 2.06
N GLU A 368 -21.12 -15.06 2.78
CA GLU A 368 -20.77 -13.63 2.75
C GLU A 368 -19.80 -13.24 3.86
N ILE A 369 -19.51 -14.14 4.81
CA ILE A 369 -18.54 -13.90 5.88
C ILE A 369 -17.14 -14.25 5.37
N ASP A 370 -16.31 -13.23 5.21
CA ASP A 370 -14.89 -13.35 4.90
C ASP A 370 -14.07 -13.28 6.20
N TRP A 371 -13.57 -14.43 6.66
CA TRP A 371 -12.81 -14.52 7.91
C TRP A 371 -11.38 -14.03 7.78
N HIS A 372 -10.82 -14.05 6.57
CA HIS A 372 -9.52 -13.42 6.30
C HIS A 372 -9.63 -11.90 6.46
N LEU A 373 -10.67 -11.28 5.89
CA LEU A 373 -10.94 -9.86 6.03
C LEU A 373 -11.19 -9.45 7.48
N ILE A 374 -11.86 -10.30 8.27
CA ILE A 374 -12.07 -10.07 9.71
C ILE A 374 -10.73 -10.12 10.46
N PHE A 375 -9.82 -11.02 10.11
CA PHE A 375 -8.48 -11.08 10.68
C PHE A 375 -7.66 -9.83 10.32
N ASP A 376 -7.71 -9.40 9.05
CA ASP A 376 -7.01 -8.21 8.58
C ASP A 376 -7.55 -6.96 9.28
N SER A 377 -8.88 -6.82 9.36
CA SER A 377 -9.54 -5.79 10.15
C SER A 377 -9.08 -5.77 11.61
N GLY A 378 -9.00 -6.94 12.24
CA GLY A 378 -8.54 -7.06 13.62
C GLY A 378 -7.10 -6.60 13.79
N SER A 379 -6.24 -6.92 12.83
CA SER A 379 -4.83 -6.49 12.79
C SER A 379 -4.69 -4.97 12.69
N THR A 380 -5.70 -4.25 12.17
CA THR A 380 -5.69 -2.78 12.12
C THR A 380 -6.29 -2.11 13.36
N THR A 381 -6.82 -2.87 14.33
CA THR A 381 -7.44 -2.31 15.55
C THR A 381 -6.44 -1.94 16.65
N ASP A 382 -5.14 -2.11 16.36
CA ASP A 382 -4.05 -1.78 17.26
C ASP A 382 -4.03 -0.30 17.67
N ASN A 383 -3.34 0.03 18.77
CA ASN A 383 -3.18 1.36 19.37
C ASN A 383 -4.15 2.49 18.95
N ASN A 384 -3.96 3.05 17.75
CA ASN A 384 -4.64 4.25 17.26
C ASN A 384 -5.72 3.96 16.21
N GLY A 385 -5.89 2.70 15.79
CA GLY A 385 -6.79 2.28 14.73
C GLY A 385 -6.44 2.86 13.36
N LEU A 386 -7.26 2.54 12.36
CA LEU A 386 -7.26 3.27 11.09
C LEU A 386 -7.97 4.62 11.22
N PRO A 387 -7.49 5.65 10.51
CA PRO A 387 -8.15 6.94 10.47
C PRO A 387 -9.56 6.80 9.87
N HIS A 388 -10.48 7.63 10.36
CA HIS A 388 -11.81 7.80 9.77
C HIS A 388 -12.19 9.27 9.96
N HIS A 389 -12.10 10.03 8.87
CA HIS A 389 -12.36 11.46 8.83
C HIS A 389 -12.96 11.83 7.46
N ILE A 390 -14.29 11.76 7.37
CA ILE A 390 -15.03 12.21 6.18
C ILE A 390 -15.07 13.73 6.19
N SER A 391 -14.27 14.36 5.34
CA SER A 391 -14.06 15.80 5.34
C SER A 391 -15.29 16.57 4.86
N THR A 392 -15.56 17.69 5.52
CA THR A 392 -16.53 18.69 5.08
C THR A 392 -16.00 19.51 3.90
N ALA A 393 -16.88 20.26 3.21
CA ALA A 393 -16.46 21.12 2.11
C ALA A 393 -15.45 22.19 2.58
N GLU A 394 -15.66 22.77 3.75
CA GLU A 394 -14.76 23.76 4.35
C GLU A 394 -13.38 23.18 4.68
N GLU A 395 -13.33 21.93 5.18
CA GLU A 395 -12.07 21.24 5.43
C GLU A 395 -11.34 20.90 4.13
N LEU A 396 -12.04 20.39 3.12
CA LEU A 396 -11.48 20.13 1.79
C LEU A 396 -10.87 21.40 1.19
N GLU A 397 -11.55 22.55 1.27
CA GLU A 397 -11.01 23.84 0.83
C GLU A 397 -9.68 24.19 1.54
N ALA A 398 -9.60 23.95 2.85
CA ALA A 398 -8.39 24.17 3.63
C ALA A 398 -7.26 23.20 3.22
N TYR A 399 -7.55 21.91 3.06
CA TYR A 399 -6.58 20.90 2.64
C TYR A 399 -6.06 21.18 1.22
N PHE A 400 -6.92 21.55 0.28
CA PHE A 400 -6.52 22.00 -1.05
C PHE A 400 -5.63 23.25 -1.02
N ALA A 401 -5.93 24.21 -0.14
CA ALA A 401 -5.10 25.39 0.03
C ALA A 401 -3.70 25.05 0.58
N ASN A 402 -3.63 24.15 1.57
CA ASN A 402 -2.37 23.67 2.16
C ASN A 402 -1.55 22.87 1.15
N PHE A 403 -2.18 21.95 0.42
CA PHE A 403 -1.57 21.18 -0.66
C PHE A 403 -1.01 22.10 -1.75
N LYS A 404 -1.80 23.07 -2.24
CA LYS A 404 -1.33 24.06 -3.20
C LYS A 404 -0.12 24.84 -2.69
N ARG A 405 -0.16 25.30 -1.44
CA ARG A 405 0.93 26.04 -0.79
C ARG A 405 2.20 25.20 -0.69
N PHE A 406 2.07 23.90 -0.39
CA PHE A 406 3.17 22.96 -0.41
C PHE A 406 3.79 22.86 -1.81
N LEU A 407 2.97 22.59 -2.84
CA LEU A 407 3.43 22.47 -4.23
C LEU A 407 4.17 23.73 -4.71
N GLN A 408 3.67 24.92 -4.37
CA GLN A 408 4.28 26.20 -4.73
C GLN A 408 5.64 26.44 -4.08
N ARG A 409 5.95 25.75 -2.97
CA ARG A 409 7.19 25.90 -2.21
C ARG A 409 8.22 24.83 -2.52
N LEU A 410 7.88 23.82 -3.32
CA LEU A 410 8.79 22.75 -3.70
C LEU A 410 10.08 23.34 -4.31
N PRO A 411 11.28 22.96 -3.80
CA PRO A 411 12.55 23.46 -4.34
C PRO A 411 12.83 22.93 -5.75
N VAL A 412 12.28 21.76 -6.09
CA VAL A 412 12.45 21.06 -7.36
C VAL A 412 11.14 20.42 -7.78
N PRO A 413 10.83 20.33 -9.09
CA PRO A 413 9.68 19.55 -9.54
C PRO A 413 9.94 18.04 -9.32
N PRO A 414 8.87 17.25 -9.12
CA PRO A 414 9.00 15.79 -9.14
C PRO A 414 9.34 15.29 -10.55
N VAL A 415 9.97 14.12 -10.63
CA VAL A 415 10.21 13.40 -11.88
C VAL A 415 8.90 12.84 -12.43
N ALA A 416 8.07 12.28 -11.55
CA ALA A 416 6.76 11.74 -11.86
C ALA A 416 5.80 11.99 -10.68
N ILE A 417 4.52 12.10 -11.00
CA ILE A 417 3.45 12.15 -10.01
C ILE A 417 2.65 10.85 -10.11
N THR A 418 2.48 10.18 -8.99
CA THR A 418 1.56 9.04 -8.84
C THR A 418 0.37 9.49 -8.00
N MET A 419 -0.80 8.92 -8.30
CA MET A 419 -2.03 9.23 -7.61
C MET A 419 -2.90 7.98 -7.50
N ALA A 420 -3.47 7.74 -6.33
CA ALA A 420 -4.43 6.67 -6.11
C ALA A 420 -5.76 7.24 -5.66
N HIS A 421 -6.84 6.64 -6.14
CA HIS A 421 -8.18 7.02 -5.74
C HIS A 421 -8.58 6.41 -4.41
N SER A 422 -8.15 5.18 -4.16
CA SER A 422 -8.57 4.37 -3.00
C SER A 422 -10.10 4.36 -2.86
N ALA A 423 -10.78 4.26 -4.01
CA ALA A 423 -12.23 4.23 -4.07
C ALA A 423 -12.72 2.79 -3.99
N GLN A 424 -12.19 1.87 -4.80
CA GLN A 424 -12.65 0.47 -4.84
C GLN A 424 -12.35 -0.32 -3.56
N ASP A 425 -11.48 0.18 -2.70
CA ASP A 425 -11.20 -0.34 -1.35
C ASP A 425 -11.90 0.48 -0.23
N ASP A 426 -12.77 1.42 -0.61
CA ASP A 426 -13.63 2.22 0.26
C ASP A 426 -12.90 3.14 1.27
N TYR A 427 -11.62 3.44 1.05
CA TYR A 427 -10.87 4.38 1.89
C TYR A 427 -11.13 5.85 1.54
N CYS A 428 -11.15 6.25 0.27
CA CYS A 428 -11.63 7.56 -0.14
C CYS A 428 -13.16 7.50 -0.36
N PRO A 429 -13.95 8.41 0.24
CA PRO A 429 -15.41 8.39 0.07
C PRO A 429 -15.84 8.50 -1.38
N GLN A 430 -16.63 7.51 -1.83
CA GLN A 430 -17.14 7.37 -3.20
C GLN A 430 -17.87 8.62 -3.73
N ASP A 431 -18.54 9.37 -2.86
CA ASP A 431 -19.24 10.60 -3.22
C ASP A 431 -18.35 11.84 -3.30
N GLN A 432 -17.09 11.73 -2.85
CA GLN A 432 -16.11 12.83 -2.84
C GLN A 432 -14.94 12.62 -3.82
N VAL A 433 -14.58 11.38 -4.14
CA VAL A 433 -13.37 11.03 -4.93
C VAL A 433 -13.25 11.83 -6.23
N ALA A 434 -14.32 11.89 -7.04
CA ALA A 434 -14.29 12.59 -8.32
C ALA A 434 -14.05 14.11 -8.18
N PHE A 435 -14.64 14.72 -7.14
CA PHE A 435 -14.44 16.14 -6.84
C PHE A 435 -13.02 16.42 -6.34
N ILE A 436 -12.48 15.52 -5.50
CA ILE A 436 -11.11 15.60 -5.00
C ILE A 436 -10.12 15.47 -6.17
N GLU A 437 -10.27 14.46 -7.02
CA GLU A 437 -9.43 14.25 -8.21
C GLU A 437 -9.39 15.49 -9.11
N GLU A 438 -10.57 16.04 -9.46
CA GLU A 438 -10.68 17.24 -10.30
C GLU A 438 -9.93 18.42 -9.67
N CYS A 439 -10.10 18.63 -8.37
CA CYS A 439 -9.43 19.70 -7.64
C CYS A 439 -7.91 19.51 -7.60
N VAL A 440 -7.42 18.31 -7.29
CA VAL A 440 -5.99 18.01 -7.24
C VAL A 440 -5.34 18.19 -8.61
N LEU A 441 -5.92 17.64 -9.68
CA LEU A 441 -5.44 17.82 -11.05
C LEU A 441 -5.40 19.28 -11.48
N ARG A 442 -6.43 20.06 -11.14
CA ARG A 442 -6.46 21.50 -11.38
C ARG A 442 -5.33 22.21 -10.64
N LEU A 443 -5.10 21.90 -9.37
CA LEU A 443 -4.01 22.50 -8.58
C LEU A 443 -2.63 22.14 -9.13
N LEU A 444 -2.42 20.88 -9.52
CA LEU A 444 -1.20 20.45 -10.20
C LEU A 444 -0.97 21.25 -11.48
N LYS A 445 -2.01 21.44 -12.32
CA LYS A 445 -1.90 22.23 -13.56
C LYS A 445 -1.66 23.71 -13.28
N GLU A 446 -2.28 24.29 -12.25
CA GLU A 446 -2.06 25.67 -11.84
C GLU A 446 -0.61 25.93 -11.40
N VAL A 447 0.02 24.98 -10.69
CA VAL A 447 1.38 25.15 -10.15
C VAL A 447 2.47 24.76 -11.16
N PHE A 448 2.30 23.63 -11.86
CA PHE A 448 3.31 23.13 -12.79
C PHE A 448 3.16 23.69 -14.22
N GLY A 449 1.96 24.12 -14.60
CA GLY A 449 1.69 24.78 -15.88
C GLY A 449 2.00 23.91 -17.09
N GLU A 450 2.80 24.43 -18.02
CA GLU A 450 3.25 23.72 -19.22
C GLU A 450 4.25 22.59 -18.92
N ARG A 451 4.78 22.51 -17.69
CA ARG A 451 5.64 21.40 -17.26
C ARG A 451 4.85 20.14 -16.95
N LEU A 452 3.56 20.22 -16.66
CA LEU A 452 2.72 19.05 -16.41
C LEU A 452 2.23 18.47 -17.74
N HIS A 453 2.20 17.15 -17.86
CA HIS A 453 1.63 16.47 -19.02
C HIS A 453 0.16 16.89 -19.21
N ASP A 454 -0.31 16.97 -20.46
CA ASP A 454 -1.64 17.57 -20.75
C ASP A 454 -2.81 16.68 -20.37
N LYS A 455 -2.57 15.36 -20.28
CA LYS A 455 -3.55 14.35 -19.90
C LYS A 455 -2.95 13.46 -18.81
N ALA A 456 -3.70 13.20 -17.75
CA ALA A 456 -3.35 12.16 -16.80
C ALA A 456 -3.48 10.77 -17.45
N ILE A 457 -2.67 9.82 -17.01
CA ILE A 457 -2.69 8.44 -17.50
C ILE A 457 -3.48 7.62 -16.49
N LEU A 458 -4.62 7.07 -16.91
CA LEU A 458 -5.56 6.38 -16.03
C LEU A 458 -5.43 4.87 -16.21
N HIS A 459 -4.84 4.17 -15.23
CA HIS A 459 -4.58 2.73 -15.34
C HIS A 459 -5.87 1.92 -15.49
N TYR A 460 -6.88 2.21 -14.66
CA TYR A 460 -8.14 1.48 -14.61
C TYR A 460 -9.05 1.70 -15.84
N MET A 461 -8.72 2.65 -16.72
CA MET A 461 -9.44 2.90 -17.97
C MET A 461 -8.74 2.30 -19.20
N ASP A 462 -7.74 1.42 -19.01
CA ASP A 462 -6.90 0.86 -20.07
C ASP A 462 -6.30 1.94 -21.00
N ASP A 463 -6.04 3.12 -20.44
CA ASP A 463 -5.69 4.31 -21.20
C ASP A 463 -4.27 4.10 -21.79
N PRO A 464 -4.09 4.13 -23.14
CA PRO A 464 -2.84 3.73 -23.75
C PRO A 464 -1.73 4.73 -23.43
N TRP A 465 -0.60 4.23 -22.92
CA TRP A 465 0.55 5.06 -22.57
C TRP A 465 1.87 4.45 -23.01
N ASP A 466 2.85 5.30 -23.29
CA ASP A 466 4.20 4.91 -23.67
C ASP A 466 5.19 5.87 -23.00
N VAL A 467 5.85 5.39 -21.93
CA VAL A 467 6.82 6.15 -21.13
C VAL A 467 7.93 6.78 -21.97
N MET A 468 8.24 6.24 -23.15
CA MET A 468 9.28 6.79 -24.03
C MET A 468 8.81 8.01 -24.82
N LYS A 469 7.50 8.30 -24.79
CA LYS A 469 6.86 9.43 -25.49
C LYS A 469 6.38 10.54 -24.55
N LEU A 470 6.51 10.37 -23.23
CA LEU A 470 6.07 11.32 -22.19
C LEU A 470 7.05 12.48 -21.95
#